data_AF-A0A3M3Z2R1-F1
#
_entry.id   AF-A0A3M3Z2R1-F1
#
_cell.length_a   1.000
_cell.length_b   1.000
_cell.length_c   1.000
_cell.angle_alpha   90.00
_cell.angle_beta   90.00
_cell.angle_gamma   90.00
#
_symmetry.space_group_name_H-M   'P 1'
#
loop_
_entity.id
_entity.type
_entity.pdbx_description
1 polymer ?
#
loop_
_entity_poly.entity_id
_entity_poly.type
_entity_poly.pdbx_seq_one_letter_code
_entity_poly.pdbx_strand_id
1 'polypeptide(L)'
;MPMPGPNDSSPAELLPEGSADDRVTSLLWGPFWLGDATGTHLTYSFHTADSVYATIYSGTQEPDDAYSLTDAQAAAAKSALDAWSAVADITFTEVKDTPENVGDIRFGGSNNLQSTEFGQAYTAGTEGRSGDVWIGPKVNAADPAKGTDDYLTFMHETGHALGLKHPFEGTQYNDVLLDAKFEDARYTIMSYTNNYSFKPTTPMLLDVAAMQFIYGANNSYHTGNDVYKWAPDQSVFETIWDAGGKDTIDASNQASFVKINLNEGEFSTIGKAFLDYNQNADAPTLMNSGLAIAYGAHIENAIGSAFNDTLIGNDLANVLDGRGGLDIMIGGLGNDTYVIDQTDELALVQEKANEGVDTLKITYDNTSATAAVI
;
A
#
# COMPACT_ATOMS: atom_id res chain seq x y z
N MET A 1 17.29 -9.71 -35.72
CA MET A 1 18.16 -9.85 -34.54
C MET A 1 17.35 -10.51 -33.44
N PRO A 2 17.92 -11.25 -32.48
CA PRO A 2 17.16 -11.57 -31.27
C PRO A 2 16.69 -10.24 -30.67
N MET A 3 15.39 -10.14 -30.40
CA MET A 3 14.78 -8.92 -29.89
C MET A 3 15.31 -8.64 -28.48
N PRO A 4 15.46 -7.37 -28.07
CA PRO A 4 15.77 -7.06 -26.68
C PRO A 4 14.62 -7.56 -25.79
N GLY A 5 14.96 -8.37 -24.80
CA GLY A 5 14.07 -8.77 -23.71
C GLY A 5 14.57 -8.16 -22.39
N PRO A 6 13.96 -8.55 -21.26
CA PRO A 6 14.43 -8.15 -19.93
C PRO A 6 15.94 -8.37 -19.79
N ASN A 7 16.63 -7.42 -19.16
CA ASN A 7 18.08 -7.44 -19.00
C ASN A 7 18.46 -8.41 -17.87
N ASP A 8 18.85 -9.63 -18.23
CA ASP A 8 19.55 -10.63 -17.36
C ASP A 8 18.88 -11.04 -16.03
N SER A 9 17.70 -10.52 -15.68
CA SER A 9 16.91 -10.96 -14.53
C SER A 9 16.13 -12.23 -14.91
N SER A 10 16.69 -13.39 -14.58
CA SER A 10 16.00 -14.67 -14.77
C SER A 10 14.84 -14.78 -13.77
N PRO A 11 13.63 -15.22 -14.14
CA PRO A 11 12.57 -15.42 -13.16
C PRO A 11 12.79 -16.69 -12.34
N ALA A 12 12.27 -16.75 -11.10
CA ALA A 12 12.12 -18.02 -10.40
C ALA A 12 11.01 -18.86 -11.06
N GLU A 13 11.18 -20.17 -11.21
CA GLU A 13 10.16 -21.03 -11.82
C GLU A 13 8.99 -21.37 -10.87
N LEU A 14 9.21 -21.33 -9.54
CA LEU A 14 8.24 -21.70 -8.51
C LEU A 14 8.41 -20.86 -7.25
N LEU A 15 7.32 -20.72 -6.49
CA LEU A 15 7.31 -20.04 -5.20
C LEU A 15 8.31 -20.69 -4.23
N PRO A 16 8.96 -19.89 -3.36
CA PRO A 16 9.74 -20.45 -2.24
C PRO A 16 8.89 -21.42 -1.42
N GLU A 17 9.40 -22.61 -1.10
CA GLU A 17 8.76 -23.47 -0.10
C GLU A 17 8.77 -22.74 1.25
N GLY A 18 7.60 -22.32 1.77
CA GLY A 18 7.55 -21.69 3.10
C GLY A 18 6.33 -20.83 3.46
N SER A 19 5.52 -20.33 2.52
CA SER A 19 4.30 -19.60 2.91
C SER A 19 3.19 -20.58 3.26
N ALA A 20 3.03 -20.88 4.56
CA ALA A 20 1.84 -21.56 5.07
C ALA A 20 0.60 -20.65 5.08
N ASP A 21 0.72 -19.38 4.68
CA ASP A 21 -0.37 -18.41 4.64
C ASP A 21 -0.94 -18.26 3.24
N ASP A 22 -2.11 -18.86 3.03
CA ASP A 22 -2.84 -18.80 1.76
C ASP A 22 -3.23 -17.37 1.37
N ARG A 23 -3.30 -16.41 2.31
CA ARG A 23 -3.61 -15.00 1.99
C ARG A 23 -2.51 -14.33 1.18
N VAL A 24 -1.25 -14.73 1.43
CA VAL A 24 -0.09 -14.25 0.69
C VAL A 24 0.03 -15.03 -0.61
N THR A 25 0.00 -16.36 -0.52
CA THR A 25 0.15 -17.24 -1.68
C THR A 25 -0.92 -16.98 -2.73
N SER A 26 -2.16 -16.62 -2.36
CA SER A 26 -3.24 -16.32 -3.31
C SER A 26 -2.97 -15.13 -4.23
N LEU A 27 -2.02 -14.27 -3.89
CA LEU A 27 -1.65 -13.12 -4.71
C LEU A 27 -0.47 -13.36 -5.63
N LEU A 28 0.19 -14.52 -5.54
CA LEU A 28 1.41 -14.76 -6.31
C LEU A 28 1.09 -15.44 -7.64
N TRP A 29 1.56 -14.89 -8.75
CA TRP A 29 1.38 -15.49 -10.07
C TRP A 29 2.16 -16.81 -10.21
N GLY A 30 3.36 -16.86 -9.63
CA GLY A 30 4.34 -17.95 -9.75
C GLY A 30 5.72 -17.34 -10.05
N PRO A 31 6.07 -17.15 -11.34
CA PRO A 31 7.24 -16.37 -11.73
C PRO A 31 7.32 -14.97 -11.12
N PHE A 32 8.52 -14.60 -10.68
CA PHE A 32 8.91 -13.26 -10.21
C PHE A 32 10.38 -13.00 -10.58
N TRP A 33 10.82 -11.74 -10.61
CA TRP A 33 12.17 -11.38 -11.01
C TRP A 33 13.22 -11.78 -9.95
N LEU A 34 14.32 -12.42 -10.35
CA LEU A 34 15.40 -12.71 -9.39
C LEU A 34 16.32 -11.50 -9.22
N GLY A 35 16.72 -11.28 -7.97
CA GLY A 35 17.79 -10.38 -7.59
C GLY A 35 19.14 -11.09 -7.44
N ASP A 36 20.14 -10.35 -6.99
CA ASP A 36 21.44 -10.87 -6.59
C ASP A 36 21.65 -10.77 -5.07
N ALA A 37 22.91 -10.88 -4.60
CA ALA A 37 23.23 -10.79 -3.18
C ALA A 37 22.99 -9.39 -2.57
N THR A 38 22.69 -8.38 -3.38
CA THR A 38 22.49 -6.98 -2.98
C THR A 38 21.06 -6.47 -3.18
N GLY A 39 20.14 -7.34 -3.59
CA GLY A 39 18.72 -7.04 -3.77
C GLY A 39 18.24 -7.28 -5.20
N THR A 40 16.99 -6.94 -5.49
CA THR A 40 16.43 -7.02 -6.84
C THR A 40 16.54 -5.68 -7.55
N HIS A 41 17.35 -5.61 -8.61
CA HIS A 41 17.62 -4.38 -9.35
C HIS A 41 16.98 -4.45 -10.73
N LEU A 42 15.84 -3.78 -10.91
CA LEU A 42 15.11 -3.76 -12.17
C LEU A 42 15.32 -2.44 -12.90
N THR A 43 15.31 -2.52 -14.22
CA THR A 43 15.27 -1.37 -15.11
C THR A 43 13.85 -1.14 -15.60
N TYR A 44 13.50 0.11 -15.90
CA TYR A 44 12.23 0.42 -16.53
C TYR A 44 12.41 1.40 -17.69
N SER A 45 11.51 1.35 -18.66
CA SER A 45 11.52 2.25 -19.81
C SER A 45 10.11 2.64 -20.24
N PHE A 46 10.01 3.70 -21.04
CA PHE A 46 8.75 4.16 -21.62
C PHE A 46 8.75 4.00 -23.13
N HIS A 47 7.65 3.46 -23.66
CA HIS A 47 7.42 3.33 -25.08
C HIS A 47 7.58 4.68 -25.82
N THR A 48 8.30 4.62 -26.94
CA THR A 48 8.46 5.73 -27.88
C THR A 48 8.14 5.27 -29.30
N ALA A 49 8.06 6.23 -30.23
CA ALA A 49 7.90 5.92 -31.65
C ALA A 49 9.02 5.03 -32.24
N ASP A 50 10.19 4.97 -31.59
CA ASP A 50 11.33 4.15 -32.01
C ASP A 50 11.36 2.76 -31.32
N SER A 51 10.45 2.49 -30.38
CA SER A 51 10.37 1.22 -29.68
C SER A 51 10.06 0.07 -30.63
N VAL A 52 10.66 -1.09 -30.36
CA VAL A 52 10.40 -2.34 -31.07
C VAL A 52 9.86 -3.40 -30.11
N TYR A 53 8.96 -4.24 -30.61
CA TYR A 53 8.33 -5.34 -29.87
C TYR A 53 8.34 -6.63 -30.68
N ALA A 54 8.20 -7.76 -29.99
CA ALA A 54 8.15 -9.06 -30.63
C ALA A 54 7.03 -9.12 -31.68
N THR A 55 7.30 -9.72 -32.85
CA THR A 55 6.30 -9.83 -33.92
C THR A 55 5.10 -10.69 -33.51
N ILE A 56 5.37 -11.75 -32.73
CA ILE A 56 4.34 -12.54 -32.05
C ILE A 56 4.41 -12.11 -30.60
N TYR A 57 3.46 -11.27 -30.18
CA TYR A 57 3.46 -10.63 -28.87
C TYR A 57 2.34 -11.19 -28.01
N SER A 58 1.09 -11.03 -28.43
CA SER A 58 -0.09 -11.46 -27.67
C SER A 58 -1.30 -11.69 -28.59
N GLY A 59 -2.44 -12.06 -28.02
CA GLY A 59 -3.69 -12.16 -28.78
C GLY A 59 -4.25 -10.79 -29.21
N THR A 60 -4.00 -9.76 -28.40
CA THR A 60 -4.44 -8.36 -28.55
C THR A 60 -3.47 -7.52 -29.37
N GLN A 61 -2.20 -7.91 -29.44
CA GLN A 61 -1.13 -7.19 -30.13
C GLN A 61 -1.11 -5.71 -29.77
N GLU A 62 -1.01 -5.41 -28.46
CA GLU A 62 -0.95 -4.05 -27.93
C GLU A 62 0.07 -3.15 -28.66
N PRO A 63 1.27 -3.63 -29.04
CA PRO A 63 2.24 -2.85 -29.81
C PRO A 63 1.77 -2.33 -31.17
N ASP A 64 0.77 -2.96 -31.82
CA ASP A 64 0.35 -2.60 -33.18
C ASP A 64 -0.37 -1.23 -33.24
N ASP A 65 -0.92 -0.75 -32.12
CA ASP A 65 -1.56 0.57 -31.97
C ASP A 65 -1.14 1.22 -30.64
N ALA A 66 0.17 1.22 -30.39
CA ALA A 66 0.78 1.79 -29.19
C ALA A 66 0.92 3.33 -29.27
N TYR A 67 0.84 3.98 -28.11
CA TYR A 67 1.10 5.40 -27.93
C TYR A 67 2.00 5.66 -26.71
N SER A 68 2.80 6.73 -26.78
CA SER A 68 3.59 7.18 -25.65
C SER A 68 2.69 7.77 -24.57
N LEU A 69 2.94 7.39 -23.31
CA LEU A 69 2.31 8.03 -22.16
C LEU A 69 2.65 9.52 -22.11
N THR A 70 1.73 10.32 -21.60
CA THR A 70 2.00 11.72 -21.28
C THR A 70 2.99 11.85 -20.10
N ASP A 71 3.63 13.02 -19.95
CA ASP A 71 4.54 13.27 -18.83
C ASP A 71 3.89 13.01 -17.45
N ALA A 72 2.61 13.33 -17.29
CA ALA A 72 1.87 13.09 -16.05
C ALA A 72 1.59 11.61 -15.80
N GLN A 73 1.24 10.86 -16.84
CA GLN A 73 1.09 9.39 -16.77
C GLN A 73 2.44 8.70 -16.50
N ALA A 74 3.52 9.16 -17.13
CA ALA A 74 4.87 8.67 -16.84
C ALA A 74 5.28 8.97 -15.40
N ALA A 75 4.92 10.14 -14.86
CA ALA A 75 5.13 10.48 -13.45
C ALA A 75 4.32 9.57 -12.51
N ALA A 76 3.08 9.23 -12.86
CA ALA A 76 2.26 8.28 -12.10
C ALA A 76 2.86 6.87 -12.11
N ALA A 77 3.37 6.39 -13.25
CA ALA A 77 4.09 5.13 -13.34
C ALA A 77 5.35 5.11 -12.44
N LYS A 78 6.15 6.19 -12.47
CA LYS A 78 7.30 6.34 -11.56
C LYS A 78 6.89 6.31 -10.10
N SER A 79 5.84 7.04 -9.75
CA SER A 79 5.31 7.02 -8.38
C SER A 79 4.78 5.65 -7.95
N ALA A 80 4.23 4.85 -8.86
CA ALA A 80 3.82 3.47 -8.59
C ALA A 80 5.04 2.57 -8.32
N LEU A 81 6.09 2.68 -9.14
CA LEU A 81 7.37 1.99 -8.90
C LEU A 81 7.96 2.37 -7.54
N ASP A 82 7.97 3.66 -7.21
CA ASP A 82 8.43 4.16 -5.91
C ASP A 82 7.63 3.53 -4.76
N ALA A 83 6.30 3.42 -4.89
CA ALA A 83 5.45 2.83 -3.86
C ALA A 83 5.74 1.33 -3.63
N TRP A 84 6.08 0.58 -4.68
CA TRP A 84 6.52 -0.81 -4.55
C TRP A 84 7.93 -0.92 -3.96
N SER A 85 8.87 -0.05 -4.36
CA SER A 85 10.22 -0.01 -3.82
C SER A 85 10.26 0.44 -2.35
N ALA A 86 9.27 1.20 -1.90
CA ALA A 86 9.15 1.60 -0.51
C ALA A 86 8.99 0.38 0.41
N VAL A 87 8.23 -0.63 -0.02
CA VAL A 87 7.81 -1.75 0.83
C VAL A 87 8.64 -3.01 0.65
N ALA A 88 9.26 -3.20 -0.51
CA ALA A 88 10.03 -4.40 -0.86
C ALA A 88 11.46 -4.06 -1.32
N ASP A 89 12.40 -4.99 -1.18
CA ASP A 89 13.82 -4.83 -1.54
C ASP A 89 14.04 -4.90 -3.07
N ILE A 90 13.41 -3.96 -3.75
CA ILE A 90 13.44 -3.78 -5.20
C ILE A 90 13.83 -2.35 -5.50
N THR A 91 14.76 -2.14 -6.42
CA THR A 91 15.13 -0.81 -6.91
C THR A 91 14.86 -0.69 -8.41
N PHE A 92 14.45 0.49 -8.84
CA PHE A 92 14.12 0.77 -10.24
C PHE A 92 15.04 1.82 -10.84
N THR A 93 15.65 1.51 -11.98
CA THR A 93 16.48 2.46 -12.75
C THR A 93 15.91 2.71 -14.13
N GLU A 94 15.66 3.97 -14.47
CA GLU A 94 15.16 4.34 -15.79
C GLU A 94 16.23 4.11 -16.86
N VAL A 95 15.86 3.41 -17.93
CA VAL A 95 16.66 3.24 -19.15
C VAL A 95 15.86 3.73 -20.36
N LYS A 96 16.56 4.01 -21.46
CA LYS A 96 15.88 4.40 -22.71
C LYS A 96 15.30 3.18 -23.40
N ASP A 97 14.07 3.30 -23.88
CA ASP A 97 13.45 2.32 -24.75
C ASP A 97 13.92 2.54 -26.19
N THR A 98 14.70 1.61 -26.72
CA THR A 98 15.35 1.67 -28.03
C THR A 98 15.34 0.28 -28.69
N PRO A 99 15.61 0.18 -30.00
CA PRO A 99 15.70 -1.11 -30.67
C PRO A 99 16.74 -2.09 -30.10
N GLU A 100 17.73 -1.58 -29.37
CA GLU A 100 18.83 -2.37 -28.79
C GLU A 100 18.80 -2.47 -27.26
N ASN A 101 17.96 -1.70 -26.57
CA ASN A 101 17.90 -1.65 -25.10
C ASN A 101 16.49 -1.30 -24.64
N VAL A 102 15.95 -2.08 -23.71
CA VAL A 102 14.64 -1.88 -23.08
C VAL A 102 14.76 -2.10 -21.57
N GLY A 103 13.79 -1.63 -20.79
CA GLY A 103 13.68 -1.95 -19.38
C GLY A 103 13.16 -3.37 -19.14
N ASP A 104 13.39 -3.90 -17.94
CA ASP A 104 12.72 -5.12 -17.45
C ASP A 104 11.20 -4.89 -17.32
N ILE A 105 10.81 -3.65 -17.02
CA ILE A 105 9.41 -3.20 -17.03
C ILE A 105 9.26 -2.09 -18.09
N ARG A 106 8.38 -2.28 -19.07
CA ARG A 106 8.16 -1.30 -20.14
C ARG A 106 6.75 -0.73 -20.05
N PHE A 107 6.64 0.57 -19.89
CA PHE A 107 5.34 1.26 -19.84
C PHE A 107 4.98 1.84 -21.21
N GLY A 108 3.79 1.53 -21.70
CA GLY A 108 3.22 2.12 -22.91
C GLY A 108 1.71 2.29 -22.81
N GLY A 109 1.12 3.06 -23.71
CA GLY A 109 -0.32 3.06 -23.92
C GLY A 109 -0.69 2.25 -25.15
N SER A 110 -1.88 1.67 -25.19
CA SER A 110 -2.37 0.98 -26.40
C SER A 110 -3.86 1.21 -26.63
N ASN A 111 -4.23 1.58 -27.85
CA ASN A 111 -5.63 1.69 -28.27
C ASN A 111 -6.28 0.31 -28.53
N ASN A 112 -5.48 -0.76 -28.58
CA ASN A 112 -5.98 -2.13 -28.76
C ASN A 112 -6.54 -2.73 -27.47
N LEU A 113 -6.27 -2.14 -26.31
CA LEU A 113 -6.95 -2.50 -25.07
C LEU A 113 -8.43 -2.15 -25.22
N GLN A 114 -9.29 -3.14 -24.98
CA GLN A 114 -10.71 -2.99 -25.27
C GLN A 114 -11.31 -1.90 -24.40
N SER A 115 -12.40 -1.30 -24.86
CA SER A 115 -13.04 -0.16 -24.20
C SER A 115 -13.44 -0.38 -22.73
N THR A 116 -13.31 -1.58 -22.14
CA THR A 116 -13.56 -1.86 -20.72
C THR A 116 -12.29 -2.00 -19.88
N GLU A 117 -11.13 -2.23 -20.50
CA GLU A 117 -9.85 -2.47 -19.83
C GLU A 117 -9.16 -1.14 -19.55
N PHE A 118 -8.75 -0.93 -18.30
CA PHE A 118 -8.04 0.29 -17.88
C PHE A 118 -6.54 0.13 -18.13
N GLY A 119 -6.02 -1.07 -17.93
CA GLY A 119 -4.66 -1.46 -18.24
C GLY A 119 -4.55 -2.97 -18.42
N GLN A 120 -3.36 -3.42 -18.77
CA GLN A 120 -2.97 -4.81 -18.80
C GLN A 120 -1.45 -4.91 -18.64
N ALA A 121 -1.00 -5.88 -17.85
CA ALA A 121 0.42 -6.16 -17.71
C ALA A 121 0.74 -7.63 -17.94
N TYR A 122 2.00 -7.86 -18.29
CA TYR A 122 2.58 -9.18 -18.42
C TYR A 122 3.53 -9.42 -17.25
N THR A 123 3.34 -10.53 -16.56
CA THR A 123 4.18 -10.92 -15.42
C THR A 123 5.64 -11.15 -15.79
N ALA A 124 6.48 -11.32 -14.77
CA ALA A 124 7.88 -11.70 -14.91
C ALA A 124 8.02 -13.00 -15.73
N GLY A 125 9.04 -13.06 -16.57
CA GLY A 125 9.20 -14.15 -17.52
C GLY A 125 10.37 -13.93 -18.48
N THR A 126 10.51 -14.83 -19.45
CA THR A 126 11.59 -14.79 -20.46
C THR A 126 11.08 -14.45 -21.86
N GLU A 127 9.80 -14.11 -22.00
CA GLU A 127 9.22 -13.73 -23.29
C GLU A 127 9.49 -12.24 -23.55
N GLY A 128 9.53 -11.83 -24.83
CA GLY A 128 9.78 -10.42 -25.19
C GLY A 128 8.69 -9.42 -24.79
N ARG A 129 7.66 -9.88 -24.06
CA ARG A 129 6.58 -9.09 -23.46
C ARG A 129 6.62 -9.08 -21.93
N SER A 130 7.42 -9.95 -21.32
CA SER A 130 7.45 -10.10 -19.87
C SER A 130 7.85 -8.79 -19.20
N GLY A 131 7.06 -8.35 -18.21
CA GLY A 131 7.22 -7.07 -17.55
C GLY A 131 6.58 -5.87 -18.25
N ASP A 132 6.07 -6.03 -19.48
CA ASP A 132 5.42 -4.92 -20.18
C ASP A 132 4.08 -4.56 -19.53
N VAL A 133 3.84 -3.25 -19.39
CA VAL A 133 2.64 -2.65 -18.82
C VAL A 133 2.01 -1.73 -19.86
N TRP A 134 0.78 -2.05 -20.25
CA TRP A 134 -0.02 -1.30 -21.21
C TRP A 134 -1.17 -0.58 -20.51
N ILE A 135 -1.29 0.71 -20.79
CA ILE A 135 -2.36 1.56 -20.26
C ILE A 135 -3.39 1.82 -21.36
N GLY A 136 -4.66 1.63 -21.04
CA GLY A 136 -5.77 1.83 -21.97
C GLY A 136 -6.17 3.30 -22.11
N PRO A 137 -6.90 3.66 -23.16
CA PRO A 137 -7.29 5.05 -23.45
C PRO A 137 -8.32 5.63 -22.47
N LYS A 138 -8.86 4.82 -21.56
CA LYS A 138 -9.74 5.25 -20.47
C LYS A 138 -8.99 5.93 -19.33
N VAL A 139 -7.75 5.55 -19.10
CA VAL A 139 -6.85 6.19 -18.14
C VAL A 139 -6.30 7.43 -18.82
N ASN A 140 -7.09 8.50 -18.81
CA ASN A 140 -6.86 9.71 -19.60
C ASN A 140 -6.93 10.99 -18.77
N ALA A 141 -6.90 10.88 -17.44
CA ALA A 141 -6.75 12.03 -16.57
C ALA A 141 -5.47 12.78 -16.95
N ALA A 142 -5.60 14.11 -17.04
CA ALA A 142 -4.45 14.98 -17.30
C ALA A 142 -3.39 14.92 -16.18
N ASP A 143 -3.81 14.51 -14.98
CA ASP A 143 -2.98 14.31 -13.80
C ASP A 143 -3.51 13.09 -13.01
N PRO A 144 -2.97 11.89 -13.23
CA PRO A 144 -3.34 10.68 -12.48
C PRO A 144 -2.89 10.77 -11.01
N ALA A 145 -3.69 11.43 -10.20
CA ALA A 145 -3.39 11.67 -8.79
C ALA A 145 -3.72 10.47 -7.90
N LYS A 146 -2.98 10.31 -6.80
CA LYS A 146 -3.30 9.37 -5.71
C LYS A 146 -4.75 9.50 -5.28
N GLY A 147 -5.44 8.37 -5.09
CA GLY A 147 -6.85 8.33 -4.73
C GLY A 147 -7.81 8.25 -5.91
N THR A 148 -7.31 8.25 -7.15
CA THR A 148 -8.08 8.09 -8.39
C THR A 148 -7.93 6.70 -8.99
N ASP A 149 -8.88 6.30 -9.84
CA ASP A 149 -8.82 5.06 -10.62
C ASP A 149 -7.60 5.01 -11.56
N ASP A 150 -7.26 6.16 -12.17
CA ASP A 150 -6.13 6.26 -13.08
C ASP A 150 -4.80 5.96 -12.37
N TYR A 151 -4.55 6.54 -11.19
CA TYR A 151 -3.36 6.22 -10.41
C TYR A 151 -3.35 4.77 -9.91
N LEU A 152 -4.50 4.28 -9.43
CA LEU A 152 -4.64 2.89 -8.99
C LEU A 152 -4.29 1.92 -10.12
N THR A 153 -4.67 2.23 -11.37
CA THR A 153 -4.33 1.40 -12.53
C THR A 153 -2.82 1.27 -12.71
N PHE A 154 -2.06 2.37 -12.66
CA PHE A 154 -0.60 2.29 -12.72
C PHE A 154 -0.02 1.41 -11.62
N MET A 155 -0.49 1.56 -10.39
CA MET A 155 -0.02 0.78 -9.25
C MET A 155 -0.36 -0.71 -9.38
N HIS A 156 -1.59 -1.02 -9.79
CA HIS A 156 -2.12 -2.37 -9.99
C HIS A 156 -1.37 -3.11 -11.11
N GLU A 157 -1.27 -2.51 -12.30
CA GLU A 157 -0.59 -3.14 -13.44
C GLU A 157 0.92 -3.31 -13.18
N THR A 158 1.53 -2.40 -12.43
CA THR A 158 2.92 -2.58 -11.96
C THR A 158 3.03 -3.79 -11.02
N GLY A 159 2.04 -4.02 -10.15
CA GLY A 159 1.97 -5.22 -9.31
C GLY A 159 1.97 -6.52 -10.11
N HIS A 160 1.22 -6.55 -11.22
CA HIS A 160 1.23 -7.69 -12.16
C HIS A 160 2.61 -7.90 -12.81
N ALA A 161 3.24 -6.85 -13.32
CA ALA A 161 4.58 -6.91 -13.90
C ALA A 161 5.65 -7.40 -12.90
N LEU A 162 5.41 -7.18 -11.61
CA LEU A 162 6.27 -7.64 -10.51
C LEU A 162 5.95 -9.06 -10.03
N GLY A 163 4.88 -9.71 -10.50
CA GLY A 163 4.57 -11.11 -10.16
C GLY A 163 3.31 -11.33 -9.34
N LEU A 164 2.49 -10.29 -9.11
CA LEU A 164 1.19 -10.47 -8.48
C LEU A 164 0.13 -10.91 -9.48
N LYS A 165 -0.86 -11.66 -9.01
CA LYS A 165 -2.07 -12.05 -9.76
C LYS A 165 -3.32 -11.51 -9.08
N HIS A 166 -4.43 -11.50 -9.80
CA HIS A 166 -5.72 -11.29 -9.18
C HIS A 166 -5.98 -12.40 -8.13
N PRO A 167 -6.53 -12.04 -6.96
CA PRO A 167 -6.71 -12.98 -5.85
C PRO A 167 -7.79 -14.04 -6.10
N PHE A 168 -8.71 -13.79 -7.04
CA PHE A 168 -9.82 -14.67 -7.42
C PHE A 168 -9.54 -15.55 -8.65
N GLU A 169 -8.37 -15.41 -9.29
CA GLU A 169 -8.01 -16.17 -10.50
C GLU A 169 -6.90 -17.17 -10.22
N GLY A 170 -7.08 -18.42 -10.68
CA GLY A 170 -6.02 -19.42 -10.72
C GLY A 170 -5.15 -19.26 -11.97
N THR A 171 -3.89 -19.69 -11.89
CA THR A 171 -2.94 -19.68 -13.00
C THR A 171 -2.39 -21.08 -13.22
N GLN A 172 -1.71 -21.31 -14.34
CA GLN A 172 -1.00 -22.57 -14.57
C GLN A 172 0.09 -22.90 -13.52
N TYR A 173 0.51 -21.91 -12.73
CA TYR A 173 1.54 -22.05 -11.70
C TYR A 173 0.96 -22.05 -10.28
N ASN A 174 -0.19 -21.40 -10.06
CA ASN A 174 -0.77 -21.21 -8.75
C ASN A 174 -2.29 -21.09 -8.81
N ASP A 175 -2.98 -22.11 -8.28
CA ASP A 175 -4.45 -22.17 -8.19
C ASP A 175 -4.98 -21.76 -6.79
N VAL A 176 -4.13 -21.26 -5.89
CA VAL A 176 -4.57 -20.77 -4.57
C VAL A 176 -5.37 -19.48 -4.75
N LEU A 177 -6.56 -19.43 -4.14
CA LEU A 177 -7.48 -18.29 -4.19
C LEU A 177 -7.61 -17.66 -2.81
N LEU A 178 -7.83 -16.35 -2.78
CA LEU A 178 -8.03 -15.62 -1.54
C LEU A 178 -9.43 -15.92 -0.96
N ASP A 179 -9.51 -16.04 0.36
CA ASP A 179 -10.80 -16.14 1.05
C ASP A 179 -11.62 -14.87 0.74
N ALA A 180 -12.88 -15.05 0.33
CA ALA A 180 -13.78 -13.99 -0.09
C ALA A 180 -13.95 -12.85 0.94
N LYS A 181 -13.66 -13.08 2.23
CA LYS A 181 -13.68 -12.01 3.25
C LYS A 181 -12.54 -11.00 3.11
N PHE A 182 -11.48 -11.35 2.37
CA PHE A 182 -10.33 -10.50 2.06
C PHE A 182 -10.35 -10.00 0.61
N GLU A 183 -11.33 -10.39 -0.19
CA GLU A 183 -11.56 -9.87 -1.55
C GLU A 183 -12.09 -8.44 -1.50
N ASP A 184 -11.21 -7.50 -1.22
CA ASP A 184 -11.51 -6.08 -1.01
C ASP A 184 -10.22 -5.26 -1.20
N ALA A 185 -10.32 -4.10 -1.86
CA ALA A 185 -9.20 -3.17 -2.05
C ALA A 185 -8.53 -2.72 -0.74
N ARG A 186 -9.18 -2.89 0.41
CA ARG A 186 -8.57 -2.70 1.73
C ARG A 186 -7.44 -3.65 2.01
N TYR A 187 -7.50 -4.87 1.51
CA TYR A 187 -6.46 -5.88 1.73
C TYR A 187 -5.49 -5.96 0.55
N THR A 188 -5.98 -5.83 -0.68
CA THR A 188 -5.14 -5.94 -1.87
C THR A 188 -5.69 -5.09 -3.01
N ILE A 189 -4.83 -4.27 -3.63
CA ILE A 189 -5.17 -3.50 -4.82
C ILE A 189 -5.40 -4.41 -6.04
N MET A 190 -5.01 -5.69 -5.95
CA MET A 190 -5.25 -6.68 -7.00
C MET A 190 -6.70 -7.18 -7.02
N SER A 191 -7.54 -6.87 -6.01
CA SER A 191 -8.95 -7.24 -6.03
C SER A 191 -9.78 -6.30 -6.92
N TYR A 192 -10.83 -6.85 -7.54
CA TYR A 192 -11.83 -6.07 -8.27
C TYR A 192 -12.95 -5.56 -7.37
N THR A 193 -12.99 -6.00 -6.10
CA THR A 193 -13.88 -5.44 -5.08
C THR A 193 -13.28 -4.12 -4.57
N ASN A 194 -13.30 -3.11 -5.42
CA ASN A 194 -12.57 -1.86 -5.23
C ASN A 194 -13.43 -0.62 -5.49
N ASN A 195 -14.76 -0.75 -5.47
CA ASN A 195 -15.69 0.31 -5.83
C ASN A 195 -15.86 1.33 -4.70
N TYR A 196 -14.83 2.15 -4.50
CA TYR A 196 -14.77 3.25 -3.54
C TYR A 196 -14.66 4.59 -4.27
N SER A 197 -15.25 5.67 -3.72
CA SER A 197 -15.09 7.01 -4.30
C SER A 197 -13.68 7.60 -4.12
N PHE A 198 -12.84 6.96 -3.32
CA PHE A 198 -11.43 7.28 -3.12
C PHE A 198 -10.65 5.97 -3.15
N LYS A 199 -9.58 5.90 -3.93
CA LYS A 199 -8.82 4.66 -4.17
C LYS A 199 -7.60 4.54 -3.25
N PRO A 200 -7.07 3.32 -3.04
CA PRO A 200 -5.80 3.13 -2.35
C PRO A 200 -4.68 4.02 -2.92
N THR A 201 -3.85 4.57 -2.02
CA THR A 201 -2.75 5.49 -2.35
C THR A 201 -1.37 4.85 -2.24
N THR A 202 -1.32 3.58 -1.82
CA THR A 202 -0.15 2.68 -1.69
C THR A 202 -0.57 1.24 -2.01
N PRO A 203 0.39 0.31 -2.19
CA PRO A 203 0.12 -1.12 -1.99
C PRO A 203 -0.53 -1.35 -0.62
N MET A 204 -1.47 -2.28 -0.56
CA MET A 204 -2.25 -2.57 0.64
C MET A 204 -1.72 -3.80 1.39
N LEU A 205 -2.27 -4.10 2.57
CA LEU A 205 -1.74 -5.10 3.52
C LEU A 205 -1.19 -6.39 2.91
N LEU A 206 -1.98 -7.06 2.08
CA LEU A 206 -1.60 -8.33 1.45
C LEU A 206 -0.69 -8.12 0.24
N ASP A 207 -0.78 -6.98 -0.45
CA ASP A 207 0.17 -6.62 -1.50
C ASP A 207 1.57 -6.45 -0.94
N VAL A 208 1.70 -5.75 0.18
CA VAL A 208 2.97 -5.55 0.90
C VAL A 208 3.52 -6.91 1.33
N ALA A 209 2.72 -7.71 2.03
CA ALA A 209 3.16 -9.03 2.50
C ALA A 209 3.58 -9.96 1.34
N ALA A 210 2.83 -9.96 0.23
CA ALA A 210 3.17 -10.73 -0.96
C ALA A 210 4.47 -10.26 -1.61
N MET A 211 4.65 -8.94 -1.78
CA MET A 211 5.85 -8.40 -2.40
C MET A 211 7.09 -8.65 -1.54
N GLN A 212 6.97 -8.47 -0.21
CA GLN A 212 8.04 -8.79 0.73
C GLN A 212 8.37 -10.29 0.81
N PHE A 213 7.39 -11.16 0.55
CA PHE A 213 7.64 -12.60 0.51
C PHE A 213 8.53 -12.99 -0.67
N ILE A 214 8.33 -12.41 -1.87
CA ILE A 214 9.10 -12.77 -3.07
C ILE A 214 10.37 -11.93 -3.25
N TYR A 215 10.41 -10.69 -2.75
CA TYR A 215 11.56 -9.79 -2.92
C TYR A 215 12.30 -9.46 -1.63
N GLY A 216 11.76 -9.80 -0.46
CA GLY A 216 12.26 -9.32 0.82
C GLY A 216 11.71 -7.94 1.19
N ALA A 217 11.68 -7.63 2.48
CA ALA A 217 11.24 -6.34 2.99
C ALA A 217 12.31 -5.25 2.82
N ASN A 218 11.90 -4.03 2.46
CA ASN A 218 12.82 -2.91 2.40
C ASN A 218 13.11 -2.38 3.83
N ASN A 219 14.18 -2.90 4.43
CA ASN A 219 14.61 -2.52 5.78
C ASN A 219 15.36 -1.18 5.85
N SER A 220 15.36 -0.39 4.77
CA SER A 220 15.98 0.94 4.72
C SER A 220 14.98 2.08 4.57
N TYR A 221 13.70 1.76 4.40
CA TYR A 221 12.64 2.75 4.22
C TYR A 221 12.14 3.24 5.59
N HIS A 222 12.25 4.55 5.84
CA HIS A 222 11.85 5.18 7.10
C HIS A 222 12.42 4.44 8.31
N THR A 223 13.74 4.53 8.53
CA THR A 223 14.39 3.95 9.73
C THR A 223 14.52 4.98 10.87
N GLY A 224 13.78 6.09 10.77
CA GLY A 224 13.94 7.29 11.58
C GLY A 224 13.01 7.28 12.79
N ASN A 225 12.72 8.45 13.35
CA ASN A 225 11.53 8.58 14.19
C ASN A 225 10.53 9.39 13.37
N ASP A 226 9.54 8.73 12.83
CA ASP A 226 8.65 9.25 11.82
C ASP A 226 7.30 9.66 12.42
N VAL A 227 6.66 10.67 11.81
CA VAL A 227 5.35 11.16 12.21
C VAL A 227 4.41 11.11 11.01
N TYR A 228 3.44 10.20 11.08
CA TYR A 228 2.40 10.01 10.10
C TYR A 228 1.23 10.94 10.42
N LYS A 229 1.01 11.93 9.54
CA LYS A 229 0.00 12.98 9.73
C LYS A 229 -0.63 13.38 8.40
N TRP A 230 -1.96 13.47 8.41
CA TRP A 230 -2.76 13.81 7.22
C TRP A 230 -3.46 15.15 7.38
N ALA A 231 -3.83 15.78 6.26
CA ALA A 231 -4.64 17.00 6.31
C ALA A 231 -6.03 16.73 6.89
N PRO A 232 -6.69 17.72 7.53
CA PRO A 232 -8.00 17.54 8.19
C PRO A 232 -9.12 17.08 7.26
N ASP A 233 -9.02 17.40 5.97
CA ASP A 233 -10.01 17.09 4.92
C ASP A 233 -9.52 16.03 3.92
N GLN A 234 -8.38 15.40 4.18
CA GLN A 234 -7.81 14.34 3.36
C GLN A 234 -8.44 12.98 3.71
N SER A 235 -8.85 12.23 2.70
CA SER A 235 -9.20 10.82 2.83
C SER A 235 -7.92 9.98 2.95
N VAL A 236 -7.96 8.95 3.79
CA VAL A 236 -6.82 8.06 4.03
C VAL A 236 -7.19 6.65 3.60
N PHE A 237 -6.41 6.10 2.67
CA PHE A 237 -6.60 4.73 2.18
C PHE A 237 -5.24 4.15 1.76
N GLU A 238 -4.48 3.69 2.74
CA GLU A 238 -3.08 3.27 2.56
C GLU A 238 -2.63 2.33 3.66
N THR A 239 -1.50 1.67 3.41
CA THR A 239 -0.78 0.85 4.38
C THR A 239 0.57 1.48 4.69
N ILE A 240 0.87 1.66 5.97
CA ILE A 240 2.17 2.13 6.44
C ILE A 240 3.15 0.96 6.42
N TRP A 241 4.29 1.15 5.76
CA TRP A 241 5.50 0.36 5.95
C TRP A 241 6.56 1.29 6.53
N ASP A 242 7.14 0.87 7.64
CA ASP A 242 8.18 1.59 8.37
C ASP A 242 9.19 0.54 8.85
N ALA A 243 10.47 0.71 8.50
CA ALA A 243 11.51 -0.28 8.78
C ALA A 243 12.08 -0.16 10.20
N GLY A 244 11.66 0.85 10.96
CA GLY A 244 11.89 0.92 12.38
C GLY A 244 12.21 2.31 12.85
N GLY A 245 12.11 2.50 14.15
CA GLY A 245 12.09 3.85 14.64
C GLY A 245 11.46 3.94 16.00
N LYS A 246 11.05 5.16 16.34
CA LYS A 246 10.00 5.37 17.32
C LYS A 246 8.99 6.33 16.72
N ASP A 247 7.90 5.77 16.23
CA ASP A 247 7.05 6.38 15.23
C ASP A 247 5.70 6.74 15.80
N THR A 248 5.04 7.72 15.19
CA THR A 248 3.80 8.29 15.73
C THR A 248 2.75 8.45 14.65
N ILE A 249 1.56 7.94 14.88
CA ILE A 249 0.35 8.36 14.17
C ILE A 249 -0.20 9.61 14.89
N ASP A 250 -0.18 10.76 14.22
CA ASP A 250 -0.63 12.05 14.77
C ASP A 250 -1.95 12.50 14.13
N ALA A 251 -3.06 12.29 14.86
CA ALA A 251 -4.40 12.72 14.49
C ALA A 251 -4.82 14.07 15.11
N SER A 252 -3.90 14.84 15.69
CA SER A 252 -4.22 16.07 16.43
C SER A 252 -4.96 17.16 15.63
N ASN A 253 -4.92 17.08 14.30
CA ASN A 253 -5.62 18.01 13.42
C ASN A 253 -6.90 17.43 12.80
N GLN A 254 -7.29 16.19 13.11
CA GLN A 254 -8.44 15.56 12.49
C GLN A 254 -9.74 16.25 12.93
N ALA A 255 -10.65 16.42 11.96
CA ALA A 255 -11.88 17.19 12.15
C ALA A 255 -13.05 16.37 12.75
N SER A 256 -12.80 15.13 13.13
CA SER A 256 -13.75 14.23 13.79
C SER A 256 -12.99 13.23 14.67
N PHE A 257 -13.74 12.42 15.41
CA PHE A 257 -13.15 11.35 16.20
C PHE A 257 -12.37 10.37 15.32
N VAL A 258 -11.35 9.77 15.91
CA VAL A 258 -10.52 8.72 15.31
C VAL A 258 -10.57 7.44 16.14
N LYS A 259 -10.34 6.32 15.45
CA LYS A 259 -9.96 5.07 16.08
C LYS A 259 -8.59 4.68 15.54
N ILE A 260 -7.55 4.84 16.34
CA ILE A 260 -6.19 4.46 15.95
C ILE A 260 -5.90 3.09 16.56
N ASN A 261 -5.53 2.14 15.72
CA ASN A 261 -5.08 0.81 16.11
C ASN A 261 -3.64 0.61 15.65
N LEU A 262 -2.72 0.50 16.60
CA LEU A 262 -1.28 0.36 16.37
C LEU A 262 -0.84 -1.08 16.08
N ASN A 263 -1.77 -2.05 16.10
CA ASN A 263 -1.47 -3.43 15.72
C ASN A 263 -1.31 -3.56 14.21
N GLU A 264 -0.25 -4.24 13.78
CA GLU A 264 -0.06 -4.62 12.38
C GLU A 264 -1.24 -5.45 11.85
N GLY A 265 -1.55 -5.29 10.55
CA GLY A 265 -2.66 -5.98 9.90
C GLY A 265 -4.05 -5.48 10.27
N GLU A 266 -4.17 -4.55 11.21
CA GLU A 266 -5.43 -3.97 11.64
C GLU A 266 -5.68 -2.59 11.01
N PHE A 267 -6.95 -2.20 10.93
CA PHE A 267 -7.37 -0.93 10.33
C PHE A 267 -7.71 0.13 11.38
N SER A 268 -7.30 1.36 11.07
CA SER A 268 -7.63 2.57 11.80
C SER A 268 -8.69 3.40 11.07
N THR A 269 -9.55 4.06 11.84
CA THR A 269 -10.52 5.06 11.38
C THR A 269 -9.92 6.45 11.51
N ILE A 270 -9.57 7.08 10.38
CA ILE A 270 -8.93 8.39 10.32
C ILE A 270 -9.19 9.07 8.98
N GLY A 271 -9.12 10.40 8.94
CA GLY A 271 -9.33 11.17 7.72
C GLY A 271 -10.79 11.32 7.33
N LYS A 272 -10.99 12.03 6.23
CA LYS A 272 -12.30 12.31 5.65
C LYS A 272 -12.91 11.04 5.07
N ALA A 273 -14.13 10.73 5.48
CA ALA A 273 -14.88 9.61 4.93
C ALA A 273 -15.17 9.75 3.44
N PHE A 274 -15.08 8.61 2.76
CA PHE A 274 -15.39 8.41 1.35
C PHE A 274 -16.47 7.34 1.20
N LEU A 275 -17.05 7.24 0.01
CA LEU A 275 -18.19 6.35 -0.27
C LEU A 275 -17.69 4.95 -0.65
N ASP A 276 -18.28 3.94 -0.03
CA ASP A 276 -18.16 2.52 -0.36
C ASP A 276 -19.41 2.06 -1.12
N TYR A 277 -19.22 1.64 -2.37
CA TYR A 277 -20.25 1.14 -3.27
C TYR A 277 -20.21 -0.38 -3.46
N ASN A 278 -19.28 -1.11 -2.83
CA ASN A 278 -19.12 -2.54 -3.03
C ASN A 278 -20.37 -3.34 -2.61
N GLN A 279 -21.05 -2.88 -1.55
CA GLN A 279 -22.23 -3.57 -1.03
C GLN A 279 -23.53 -3.19 -1.75
N ASN A 280 -23.68 -1.92 -2.13
CA ASN A 280 -24.86 -1.43 -2.84
C ASN A 280 -24.52 -0.15 -3.63
N ALA A 281 -24.47 -0.25 -4.96
CA ALA A 281 -24.13 0.86 -5.84
C ALA A 281 -25.14 2.02 -5.78
N ASP A 282 -26.42 1.75 -5.46
CA ASP A 282 -27.47 2.77 -5.40
C ASP A 282 -27.60 3.42 -4.01
N ALA A 283 -26.96 2.86 -2.99
CA ALA A 283 -27.00 3.33 -1.61
C ALA A 283 -25.65 3.10 -0.92
N PRO A 284 -24.59 3.83 -1.34
CA PRO A 284 -23.26 3.68 -0.76
C PRO A 284 -23.24 4.04 0.73
N THR A 285 -22.33 3.43 1.46
CA THR A 285 -22.05 3.77 2.87
C THR A 285 -20.81 4.65 2.98
N LEU A 286 -20.68 5.39 4.08
CA LEU A 286 -19.47 6.16 4.36
C LEU A 286 -18.45 5.29 5.10
N MET A 287 -17.19 5.39 4.69
CA MET A 287 -16.07 4.69 5.29
C MET A 287 -14.86 5.62 5.40
N ASN A 288 -14.12 5.51 6.50
CA ASN A 288 -12.79 6.10 6.70
C ASN A 288 -11.86 5.14 7.47
N SER A 289 -12.15 3.84 7.44
CA SER A 289 -11.31 2.79 8.04
C SER A 289 -10.28 2.25 7.04
N GLY A 290 -9.58 3.16 6.34
CA GLY A 290 -8.72 2.82 5.20
C GLY A 290 -7.22 2.79 5.51
N LEU A 291 -6.80 3.20 6.71
CA LEU A 291 -5.40 3.16 7.14
C LEU A 291 -5.09 1.82 7.79
N ALA A 292 -4.00 1.17 7.38
CA ALA A 292 -3.46 -0.02 8.03
C ALA A 292 -1.95 0.10 8.29
N ILE A 293 -1.43 -0.75 9.16
CA ILE A 293 0.02 -0.94 9.38
C ILE A 293 0.40 -2.30 8.78
N ALA A 294 1.41 -2.35 7.92
CA ALA A 294 1.86 -3.59 7.29
C ALA A 294 2.31 -4.63 8.31
N TYR A 295 2.19 -5.92 7.97
CA TYR A 295 2.83 -6.97 8.75
C TYR A 295 4.35 -6.78 8.77
N GLY A 296 4.95 -6.89 9.95
CA GLY A 296 6.36 -6.63 10.22
C GLY A 296 6.71 -5.17 10.48
N ALA A 297 5.78 -4.22 10.29
CA ALA A 297 5.98 -2.82 10.63
C ALA A 297 5.46 -2.50 12.04
N HIS A 298 6.08 -1.51 12.69
CA HIS A 298 5.80 -1.17 14.08
C HIS A 298 5.61 0.33 14.22
N ILE A 299 4.58 0.74 14.97
CA ILE A 299 4.33 2.13 15.33
C ILE A 299 4.11 2.19 16.83
N GLU A 300 4.87 3.02 17.54
CA GLU A 300 4.89 3.03 19.00
C GLU A 300 3.88 4.01 19.60
N ASN A 301 3.51 5.08 18.91
CA ASN A 301 2.76 6.16 19.53
C ASN A 301 1.52 6.56 18.73
N ALA A 302 0.46 6.94 19.45
CA ALA A 302 -0.77 7.49 18.88
C ALA A 302 -1.12 8.79 19.58
N ILE A 303 -1.39 9.83 18.80
CA ILE A 303 -1.97 11.09 19.28
C ILE A 303 -3.36 11.20 18.66
N GLY A 304 -4.37 11.31 19.50
CA GLY A 304 -5.77 11.55 19.14
C GLY A 304 -6.03 12.96 18.63
N SER A 305 -7.30 13.27 18.49
CA SER A 305 -7.90 14.45 17.87
C SER A 305 -8.33 15.48 18.93
N ALA A 306 -9.48 16.13 18.78
CA ALA A 306 -10.07 16.98 19.81
C ALA A 306 -11.46 16.45 20.23
N PHE A 307 -11.74 15.19 19.91
CA PHE A 307 -13.02 14.50 20.08
C PHE A 307 -12.79 13.19 20.83
N ASN A 308 -13.89 12.51 21.19
CA ASN A 308 -13.82 11.25 21.92
C ASN A 308 -13.30 10.12 21.02
N ASP A 309 -12.04 9.77 21.19
CA ASP A 309 -11.28 8.85 20.37
C ASP A 309 -11.16 7.47 21.01
N THR A 310 -10.65 6.53 20.21
CA THR A 310 -10.24 5.21 20.69
C THR A 310 -8.83 4.93 20.21
N LEU A 311 -7.89 4.84 21.14
CA LEU A 311 -6.49 4.54 20.88
C LEU A 311 -6.19 3.14 21.39
N ILE A 312 -5.72 2.27 20.50
CA ILE A 312 -5.36 0.88 20.78
C ILE A 312 -3.89 0.72 20.45
N GLY A 313 -3.07 0.46 21.46
CA GLY A 313 -1.66 0.11 21.33
C GLY A 313 -1.46 -1.33 20.85
N ASN A 314 -0.23 -1.79 20.90
CA ASN A 314 0.23 -3.08 20.41
C ASN A 314 1.06 -3.79 21.50
N ASP A 315 2.01 -4.63 21.12
CA ASP A 315 2.83 -5.38 22.08
C ASP A 315 4.10 -4.61 22.53
N LEU A 316 4.27 -3.36 22.07
CA LEU A 316 5.41 -2.50 22.37
C LEU A 316 5.06 -1.51 23.48
N ALA A 317 6.08 -0.83 24.02
CA ALA A 317 5.87 0.25 24.98
C ALA A 317 5.31 1.50 24.28
N ASN A 318 3.99 1.65 24.29
CA ASN A 318 3.27 2.70 23.59
C ASN A 318 3.14 4.00 24.38
N VAL A 319 2.99 5.11 23.66
CA VAL A 319 2.49 6.37 24.23
C VAL A 319 1.16 6.71 23.56
N LEU A 320 0.09 6.70 24.35
CA LEU A 320 -1.27 6.99 23.92
C LEU A 320 -1.68 8.35 24.51
N ASP A 321 -1.88 9.34 23.63
CA ASP A 321 -2.30 10.69 24.00
C ASP A 321 -3.64 11.01 23.33
N GLY A 322 -4.73 10.87 24.08
CA GLY A 322 -6.10 11.13 23.60
C GLY A 322 -6.32 12.57 23.14
N ARG A 323 -5.57 13.52 23.72
CA ARG A 323 -5.78 14.96 23.61
C ARG A 323 -7.16 15.32 24.17
N GLY A 324 -7.82 16.32 23.58
CA GLY A 324 -9.13 16.74 24.09
C GLY A 324 -10.21 15.73 23.70
N GLY A 325 -11.16 15.50 24.59
CA GLY A 325 -12.18 14.48 24.38
C GLY A 325 -12.27 13.60 25.61
N LEU A 326 -13.24 12.69 25.64
CA LEU A 326 -13.28 11.62 26.61
C LEU A 326 -12.89 10.33 25.89
N ASP A 327 -11.64 9.93 26.04
CA ASP A 327 -11.00 8.94 25.18
C ASP A 327 -10.92 7.56 25.81
N ILE A 328 -10.98 6.54 24.95
CA ILE A 328 -10.70 5.14 25.33
C ILE A 328 -9.26 4.87 24.93
N MET A 329 -8.43 4.47 25.90
CA MET A 329 -7.05 4.08 25.65
C MET A 329 -6.82 2.64 26.13
N ILE A 330 -6.30 1.80 25.24
CA ILE A 330 -6.04 0.39 25.46
C ILE A 330 -4.57 0.16 25.09
N GLY A 331 -3.72 -0.16 26.07
CA GLY A 331 -2.26 -0.26 25.90
C GLY A 331 -1.88 -1.49 25.09
N GLY A 332 -2.28 -2.66 25.58
CA GLY A 332 -1.80 -3.93 25.03
C GLY A 332 -0.64 -4.44 25.88
N LEU A 333 0.23 -5.27 25.31
CA LEU A 333 1.43 -5.70 26.05
C LEU A 333 2.48 -4.59 26.03
N GLY A 334 3.42 -4.65 26.98
CA GLY A 334 4.48 -3.66 27.08
C GLY A 334 4.24 -2.72 28.25
N ASN A 335 5.13 -1.74 28.43
CA ASN A 335 4.98 -0.76 29.51
C ASN A 335 4.49 0.54 28.90
N ASP A 336 3.19 0.77 28.96
CA ASP A 336 2.54 1.85 28.22
C ASP A 336 2.50 3.15 29.01
N THR A 337 2.36 4.26 28.30
CA THR A 337 2.09 5.57 28.89
C THR A 337 0.78 6.14 28.36
N TYR A 338 -0.17 6.32 29.28
CA TYR A 338 -1.45 6.96 29.03
C TYR A 338 -1.39 8.43 29.43
N VAL A 339 -1.60 9.34 28.48
CA VAL A 339 -1.73 10.77 28.78
C VAL A 339 -3.19 11.04 29.13
N ILE A 340 -3.44 11.34 30.40
CA ILE A 340 -4.79 11.60 30.93
C ILE A 340 -4.94 13.11 31.09
N ASP A 341 -5.88 13.72 30.37
CA ASP A 341 -6.17 15.15 30.46
C ASP A 341 -7.57 15.47 31.00
N GLN A 342 -8.44 14.47 31.08
CA GLN A 342 -9.72 14.52 31.79
C GLN A 342 -9.80 13.44 32.86
N THR A 343 -10.39 13.78 34.02
CA THR A 343 -10.51 12.82 35.13
C THR A 343 -11.36 11.60 34.78
N ASP A 344 -12.36 11.76 33.91
CA ASP A 344 -13.28 10.67 33.53
C ASP A 344 -12.61 9.62 32.62
N GLU A 345 -11.50 9.94 31.95
CA GLU A 345 -10.72 8.98 31.13
C GLU A 345 -10.09 7.88 31.97
N LEU A 346 -9.84 8.14 33.26
CA LEU A 346 -9.31 7.13 34.17
C LEU A 346 -10.20 5.88 34.23
N ALA A 347 -11.51 6.05 34.01
CA ALA A 347 -12.47 4.94 33.96
C ALA A 347 -12.50 4.22 32.60
N LEU A 348 -11.85 4.76 31.57
CA LEU A 348 -11.84 4.28 30.19
C LEU A 348 -10.50 3.70 29.74
N VAL A 349 -9.43 3.87 30.52
CA VAL A 349 -8.18 3.12 30.35
C VAL A 349 -8.44 1.64 30.56
N GLN A 350 -8.02 0.80 29.60
CA GLN A 350 -8.19 -0.65 29.66
C GLN A 350 -6.84 -1.36 29.64
N GLU A 351 -6.61 -2.15 30.68
CA GLU A 351 -5.42 -2.97 30.88
C GLU A 351 -5.85 -4.36 31.38
N LYS A 352 -5.29 -5.43 30.81
CA LYS A 352 -5.48 -6.79 31.36
C LYS A 352 -4.32 -7.18 32.28
N ALA A 353 -4.55 -8.24 33.05
CA ALA A 353 -3.55 -8.76 33.95
C ALA A 353 -2.33 -9.30 33.17
N ASN A 354 -1.13 -8.89 33.61
CA ASN A 354 0.18 -9.29 33.05
C ASN A 354 0.47 -8.75 31.65
N GLU A 355 -0.15 -7.64 31.25
CA GLU A 355 0.20 -6.98 29.99
C GLU A 355 1.41 -6.02 30.15
N GLY A 356 1.66 -5.48 31.35
CA GLY A 356 2.93 -4.84 31.68
C GLY A 356 2.90 -4.01 32.97
N VAL A 357 3.78 -3.01 33.05
CA VAL A 357 3.81 -1.99 34.11
C VAL A 357 3.66 -0.61 33.49
N ASP A 358 2.44 -0.09 33.56
CA ASP A 358 2.04 1.09 32.82
C ASP A 358 2.14 2.37 33.65
N THR A 359 2.18 3.49 32.95
CA THR A 359 2.33 4.82 33.50
C THR A 359 1.13 5.68 33.13
N LEU A 360 0.45 6.22 34.14
CA LEU A 360 -0.50 7.31 33.95
C LEU A 360 0.25 8.65 34.02
N LYS A 361 0.30 9.37 32.90
CA LYS A 361 0.81 10.73 32.82
C LYS A 361 -0.37 11.69 32.86
N ILE A 362 -0.66 12.20 34.06
CA ILE A 362 -1.75 13.15 34.25
C ILE A 362 -1.28 14.55 33.82
N THR A 363 -1.96 15.11 32.83
CA THR A 363 -1.82 16.49 32.38
C THR A 363 -3.03 17.29 32.83
N TYR A 364 -2.81 18.51 33.33
CA TYR A 364 -3.90 19.39 33.73
C TYR A 364 -3.57 20.80 33.29
N ASP A 365 -4.44 21.40 32.47
CA ASP A 365 -4.33 22.80 32.11
C ASP A 365 -4.76 23.64 33.32
N ASN A 366 -3.76 24.12 34.06
CA ASN A 366 -3.99 25.04 35.17
C ASN A 366 -4.43 26.42 34.63
N THR A 367 -5.73 26.59 34.43
CA THR A 367 -6.36 27.86 34.05
C THR A 367 -6.51 28.84 35.23
N SER A 368 -6.05 28.49 36.43
CA SER A 368 -6.08 29.37 37.60
C SER A 368 -4.93 30.38 37.57
N ALA A 369 -5.27 31.67 37.59
CA ALA A 369 -4.31 32.75 37.88
C ALA A 369 -3.72 32.69 39.32
N THR A 370 -4.15 31.71 40.13
CA THR A 370 -3.65 31.42 41.47
C THR A 370 -3.36 29.93 41.58
N ALA A 371 -2.17 29.52 41.13
CA ALA A 371 -1.64 28.21 41.49
C ALA A 371 -1.28 28.23 42.99
N ALA A 372 -1.85 27.32 43.77
CA ALA A 372 -1.22 26.84 44.99
C ALA A 372 -0.72 25.43 44.69
N VAL A 373 0.60 25.25 44.75
CA VAL A 373 1.23 23.93 44.77
C VAL A 373 0.89 23.30 46.12
N ILE A 374 0.29 22.11 46.11
CA ILE A 374 0.29 21.21 47.26
C ILE A 374 1.11 19.99 46.88
#